data_AF-A0A142LJ04-F1
#
_entry.id   AF-A0A142LJ04-F1
#
_cell.length_a   1.000
_cell.length_b   1.000
_cell.length_c   1.000
_cell.angle_alpha   90.00
_cell.angle_beta   90.00
_cell.angle_gamma   90.00
#
_symmetry.space_group_name_H-M   'P 1'
#
loop_
_entity.id
_entity.type
_entity.pdbx_description
1 polymer ?
#
loop_
_entity_poly.entity_id
_entity_poly.type
_entity_poly.pdbx_seq_one_letter_code
_entity_poly.pdbx_strand_id
1 'polypeptide(L)'
;MLVSKESNSMDFDHDHYEKLYPELRQFFGGYFHQDWAYIYNWQGEPPSFQVVVRDFKTNNSQAIVAQVTQELEQFIADHLTLEDDWDLGEIVNHKLLSCIYAPGLGLTYRQWLTEILTILQD
;
A
#
# COMPACT_ATOMS: atom_id res chain seq x y z
N MET A 1 -1.99 24.80 41.49
CA MET A 1 -1.90 23.41 40.99
C MET A 1 -2.49 23.42 39.58
N LEU A 2 -1.65 23.62 38.57
CA LEU A 2 -2.03 23.56 37.16
C LEU A 2 -1.55 22.22 36.64
N VAL A 3 -2.49 21.35 36.26
CA VAL A 3 -2.19 20.11 35.54
C VAL A 3 -1.97 20.52 34.09
N SER A 4 -0.70 20.57 33.68
CA SER A 4 -0.37 20.62 32.26
C SER A 4 -0.80 19.31 31.63
N LYS A 5 -1.77 19.37 30.71
CA LYS A 5 -2.03 18.30 29.76
C LYS A 5 -0.81 18.23 28.85
N GLU A 6 0.02 17.21 29.04
CA GLU A 6 1.00 16.83 28.03
C GLU A 6 0.22 16.27 26.84
N SER A 7 0.01 17.14 25.84
CA SER A 7 -0.33 16.71 24.49
C SER A 7 0.83 15.87 23.98
N ASN A 8 0.71 14.54 24.10
CA ASN A 8 1.65 13.61 23.50
C ASN A 8 1.47 13.72 21.98
N SER A 9 2.26 14.61 21.37
CA SER A 9 2.41 14.73 19.92
C SER A 9 2.83 13.36 19.40
N MET A 10 1.95 12.70 18.65
CA MET A 10 2.33 11.59 17.78
C MET A 10 3.30 12.16 16.75
N ASP A 11 4.59 12.12 17.06
CA ASP A 11 5.63 12.32 16.07
C ASP A 11 5.41 11.29 14.96
N PHE A 12 5.06 11.79 13.79
CA PHE A 12 4.76 11.02 12.61
C PHE A 12 6.03 10.29 12.18
N ASP A 13 6.14 9.01 12.53
CA ASP A 13 7.25 8.14 12.16
C ASP A 13 7.14 7.73 10.67
N HIS A 14 7.16 8.72 9.77
CA HIS A 14 7.25 8.51 8.32
C HIS A 14 8.54 7.75 7.96
N ASP A 15 9.60 8.02 8.71
CA ASP A 15 10.93 7.44 8.51
C ASP A 15 10.99 5.94 8.79
N HIS A 16 10.08 5.38 9.59
CA HIS A 16 10.11 3.96 9.95
C HIS A 16 9.70 3.06 8.79
N TYR A 17 8.55 3.30 8.18
CA TYR A 17 8.05 2.49 7.06
C TYR A 17 8.89 2.64 5.80
N GLU A 18 9.48 3.82 5.57
CA GLU A 18 10.44 4.02 4.48
C GLU A 18 11.70 3.16 4.64
N LYS A 19 12.13 2.89 5.88
CA LYS A 19 13.30 2.03 6.15
C LYS A 19 12.96 0.55 6.14
N LEU A 20 11.78 0.17 6.62
CA LEU A 20 11.36 -1.23 6.69
C LEU A 20 10.89 -1.78 5.35
N TYR A 21 10.15 -0.98 4.58
CA TYR A 21 9.52 -1.41 3.32
C TYR A 21 9.79 -0.39 2.20
N PRO A 22 11.08 -0.12 1.87
CA PRO A 22 11.45 0.89 0.89
C PRO A 22 10.89 0.60 -0.50
N GLU A 23 10.95 -0.64 -0.97
CA GLU A 23 10.49 -1.00 -2.31
C GLU A 23 8.96 -1.04 -2.39
N LEU A 24 8.29 -1.52 -1.33
CA LEU A 24 6.84 -1.53 -1.22
C LEU A 24 6.27 -0.11 -1.24
N ARG A 25 6.92 0.82 -0.53
CA ARG A 25 6.55 2.24 -0.55
C ARG A 25 6.77 2.86 -1.93
N GLN A 26 7.87 2.54 -2.62
CA GLN A 26 8.09 3.01 -4.00
C GLN A 26 7.04 2.44 -4.96
N PHE A 27 6.71 1.16 -4.83
CA PHE A 27 5.66 0.51 -5.61
C PHE A 27 4.31 1.21 -5.41
N PHE A 28 3.86 1.39 -4.16
CA PHE A 28 2.58 2.03 -3.90
C PHE A 28 2.54 3.50 -4.32
N GLY A 29 3.56 4.29 -3.96
CA GLY A 29 3.63 5.69 -4.35
C GLY A 29 3.85 5.92 -5.85
N GLY A 30 4.46 4.96 -6.55
CA GLY A 30 4.76 5.06 -7.99
C GLY A 30 3.64 4.56 -8.89
N TYR A 31 2.94 3.49 -8.51
CA TYR A 31 1.92 2.85 -9.35
C TYR A 31 0.49 3.17 -8.93
N PHE A 32 0.28 3.49 -7.65
CA PHE A 32 -1.01 3.88 -7.09
C PHE A 32 -1.02 5.35 -6.66
N HIS A 33 -0.32 6.22 -7.39
CA HIS A 33 -0.37 7.68 -7.19
C HIS A 33 -1.73 8.27 -7.55
N GLN A 34 -1.99 9.53 -7.19
CA GLN A 34 -3.29 10.21 -7.37
C GLN A 34 -3.91 10.12 -8.79
N ASP A 35 -3.09 9.96 -9.83
CA ASP A 35 -3.54 9.93 -11.24
C ASP A 35 -3.56 8.50 -11.82
N TRP A 36 -3.32 7.46 -10.99
CA TRP A 36 -3.24 6.07 -11.44
C TRP A 36 -4.48 5.65 -12.24
N ALA A 37 -5.67 6.00 -11.73
CA ALA A 37 -6.94 5.64 -12.35
C ALA A 37 -7.09 6.27 -13.74
N TYR A 38 -6.53 7.46 -13.97
CA TYR A 38 -6.53 8.11 -15.27
C TYR A 38 -5.58 7.41 -16.26
N ILE A 39 -4.39 7.04 -15.79
CA ILE A 39 -3.38 6.34 -16.61
C ILE A 39 -3.87 4.95 -17.03
N TYR A 40 -4.50 4.23 -16.11
CA TYR A 40 -4.97 2.86 -16.33
C TYR A 40 -6.44 2.77 -16.80
N ASN A 41 -7.08 3.91 -17.08
CA ASN A 41 -8.34 3.97 -17.83
C ASN A 41 -8.04 3.80 -19.33
N TRP A 42 -7.64 2.59 -19.73
CA TRP A 42 -7.26 2.27 -21.10
C TRP A 42 -8.46 1.68 -21.86
N GLN A 43 -8.77 2.26 -23.02
CA GLN A 43 -9.77 1.76 -23.99
C GLN A 43 -11.23 1.74 -23.52
N GLY A 44 -11.57 2.48 -22.45
CA GLY A 44 -12.94 2.61 -21.96
C GLY A 44 -13.36 1.54 -20.95
N GLU A 45 -12.42 0.68 -20.53
CA GLU A 45 -12.61 -0.20 -19.38
C GLU A 45 -12.28 0.53 -18.07
N PRO A 46 -13.03 0.29 -16.99
CA PRO A 46 -12.71 0.86 -15.68
C PRO A 46 -11.29 0.48 -15.24
N PRO A 47 -10.53 1.40 -14.63
CA PRO A 47 -9.20 1.11 -14.13
C PRO A 47 -9.27 0.01 -13.06
N SER A 48 -8.45 -1.03 -13.24
CA SER A 48 -8.38 -2.19 -12.36
C SER A 48 -7.00 -2.27 -11.74
N PHE A 49 -6.92 -2.38 -10.41
CA PHE A 49 -5.63 -2.51 -9.72
C PHE A 49 -4.87 -3.76 -10.18
N GLN A 50 -5.57 -4.82 -10.58
CA GLN A 50 -4.93 -6.02 -11.10
C GLN A 50 -4.14 -5.76 -12.40
N VAL A 51 -4.60 -4.84 -13.25
CA VAL A 51 -3.84 -4.40 -14.43
C VAL A 51 -2.59 -3.65 -14.00
N VAL A 52 -2.69 -2.75 -13.02
CA VAL A 52 -1.56 -2.01 -12.45
C VAL A 52 -0.47 -2.95 -11.93
N VAL A 53 -0.85 -3.97 -11.14
CA VAL A 53 0.11 -4.93 -10.57
C VAL A 53 0.77 -5.76 -11.68
N ARG A 54 0.02 -6.20 -12.69
CA ARG A 54 0.58 -6.95 -13.83
C ARG A 54 1.52 -6.09 -14.68
N ASP A 55 1.20 -4.81 -14.85
CA ASP A 55 2.05 -3.85 -15.53
C ASP A 55 3.36 -3.62 -14.75
N PHE A 56 3.30 -3.48 -13.43
CA PHE A 56 4.49 -3.46 -12.56
C PHE A 56 5.37 -4.70 -12.77
N LYS A 57 4.79 -5.90 -12.73
CA LYS A 57 5.54 -7.16 -12.95
C LYS A 57 6.19 -7.23 -14.33
N THR A 58 5.50 -6.73 -15.35
CA THR A 58 5.96 -6.81 -16.75
C THR A 58 7.12 -5.84 -17.01
N ASN A 59 7.10 -4.66 -16.38
CA ASN A 59 8.04 -3.58 -16.69
C ASN A 59 9.20 -3.45 -15.70
N ASN A 60 9.21 -4.19 -14.60
CA ASN A 60 10.30 -4.16 -13.61
C ASN A 60 11.10 -5.45 -13.64
N SER A 61 12.35 -5.36 -13.17
CA SER A 61 13.22 -6.53 -13.06
C SER A 61 12.67 -7.53 -12.03
N GLN A 62 12.94 -8.81 -12.23
CA GLN A 62 12.56 -9.86 -11.29
C GLN A 62 13.07 -9.60 -9.86
N ALA A 63 14.24 -8.95 -9.73
CA ALA A 63 14.79 -8.59 -8.42
C ALA A 63 13.90 -7.57 -7.68
N ILE A 64 13.42 -6.53 -8.37
CA ILE A 64 12.52 -5.52 -7.79
C ILE A 64 11.17 -6.15 -7.45
N VAL A 65 10.61 -6.97 -8.35
CA VAL A 65 9.35 -7.68 -8.08
C VAL A 65 9.48 -8.59 -6.85
N ALA A 66 10.59 -9.32 -6.72
CA ALA A 66 10.84 -10.17 -5.56
C ALA A 66 10.96 -9.39 -4.25
N GLN A 67 11.62 -8.22 -4.27
CA GLN A 67 11.74 -7.35 -3.08
C GLN A 67 10.38 -6.80 -2.65
N VAL A 68 9.58 -6.25 -3.58
CA VAL A 68 8.22 -5.79 -3.28
C VAL A 68 7.34 -6.93 -2.74
N THR A 69 7.47 -8.12 -3.32
CA THR A 69 6.72 -9.30 -2.86
C THR A 69 7.08 -9.67 -1.41
N GLN A 70 8.37 -9.72 -1.10
CA GLN A 70 8.86 -10.05 0.24
C GLN A 70 8.44 -8.99 1.27
N GLU A 71 8.57 -7.71 0.93
CA GLU A 71 8.17 -6.61 1.81
C GLU A 71 6.66 -6.59 2.03
N LEU A 72 5.85 -6.88 1.00
CA LEU A 72 4.39 -6.99 1.13
C LEU A 72 3.98 -8.17 2.01
N GLU A 73 4.62 -9.32 1.85
CA GLU A 73 4.38 -10.49 2.70
C GLU A 73 4.69 -10.18 4.17
N GLN A 74 5.84 -9.55 4.42
CA GLN A 74 6.25 -9.14 5.77
C GLN A 74 5.29 -8.08 6.35
N PHE A 75 4.93 -7.06 5.57
CA PHE A 75 3.98 -6.03 5.97
C PHE A 75 2.62 -6.64 6.35
N ILE A 76 2.07 -7.54 5.55
CA ILE A 76 0.83 -8.24 5.89
C ILE A 76 1.01 -8.98 7.22
N ALA A 77 2.08 -9.78 7.38
CA ALA A 77 2.34 -10.54 8.58
C ALA A 77 2.44 -9.67 9.86
N ASP A 78 3.15 -8.53 9.77
CA ASP A 78 3.35 -7.59 10.88
C ASP A 78 2.04 -6.88 11.29
N HIS A 79 1.09 -6.76 10.37
CA HIS A 79 -0.18 -6.06 10.57
C HIS A 79 -1.42 -6.97 10.58
N LEU A 80 -1.24 -8.30 10.56
CA LEU A 80 -2.33 -9.29 10.66
C LEU A 80 -3.14 -9.14 11.95
N THR A 81 -2.51 -8.61 13.01
CA THR A 81 -3.11 -8.47 14.34
C THR A 81 -3.90 -7.17 14.53
N LEU A 82 -3.86 -6.24 13.56
CA LEU A 82 -4.68 -5.03 13.63
C LEU A 82 -6.15 -5.40 13.68
N GLU A 83 -6.85 -5.00 14.73
CA GLU A 83 -8.27 -5.32 14.90
C GLU A 83 -9.14 -4.61 13.84
N ASP A 84 -8.75 -3.39 13.43
CA ASP A 84 -9.47 -2.59 12.43
C ASP A 84 -8.73 -2.57 11.07
N ASP A 85 -9.49 -2.79 10.00
CA ASP A 85 -8.99 -2.68 8.63
C ASP A 85 -8.80 -1.22 8.20
N TRP A 86 -9.48 -0.29 8.86
CA TRP A 86 -9.29 1.15 8.65
C TRP A 86 -7.88 1.61 9.06
N ASP A 87 -7.38 1.15 10.22
CA ASP A 87 -6.03 1.46 10.69
C ASP A 87 -4.96 0.98 9.69
N LEU A 88 -5.19 -0.17 9.05
CA LEU A 88 -4.34 -0.67 7.97
C LEU A 88 -4.37 0.27 6.75
N GLY A 89 -5.55 0.77 6.39
CA GLY A 89 -5.73 1.77 5.35
C GLY A 89 -4.95 3.06 5.61
N GLU A 90 -4.96 3.56 6.85
CA GLU A 90 -4.19 4.74 7.25
C GLU A 90 -2.68 4.54 7.02
N ILE A 91 -2.15 3.37 7.35
CA ILE A 91 -0.73 3.04 7.11
C ILE A 91 -0.44 2.96 5.61
N VAL A 92 -1.27 2.23 4.85
CA VAL A 92 -1.12 2.09 3.40
C VAL A 92 -1.14 3.45 2.70
N ASN A 93 -2.07 4.32 3.06
CA ASN A 93 -2.26 5.60 2.37
C ASN A 93 -1.23 6.65 2.80
N HIS A 94 -0.93 6.75 4.10
CA HIS A 94 -0.12 7.84 4.63
C HIS A 94 1.35 7.47 4.85
N LYS A 95 1.68 6.19 4.99
CA LYS A 95 3.06 5.72 5.22
C LYS A 95 3.65 5.05 3.99
N LEU A 96 2.85 4.24 3.28
CA LEU A 96 3.27 3.61 2.04
C LEU A 96 2.91 4.41 0.77
N LEU A 97 2.25 5.56 0.93
CA LEU A 97 1.92 6.53 -0.13
C LEU A 97 0.95 6.03 -1.21
N SER A 98 0.17 4.98 -0.96
CA SER A 98 -0.89 4.61 -1.89
C SER A 98 -2.01 5.65 -1.90
N CYS A 99 -2.53 5.99 -3.07
CA CYS A 99 -3.76 6.77 -3.22
C CYS A 99 -4.98 5.87 -3.48
N ILE A 100 -4.88 4.56 -3.20
CA ILE A 100 -6.03 3.66 -3.34
C ILE A 100 -7.02 3.86 -2.19
N TYR A 101 -8.30 3.70 -2.50
CA TYR A 101 -9.34 3.49 -1.50
C TYR A 101 -9.96 2.12 -1.71
N ALA A 102 -9.43 1.09 -1.02
CA ALA A 102 -9.87 -0.30 -1.19
C ALA A 102 -11.39 -0.51 -1.01
N PRO A 103 -12.07 0.13 -0.03
CA PRO A 103 -13.52 0.02 0.09
C PRO A 103 -14.28 0.57 -1.12
N GLY A 104 -13.71 1.56 -1.83
CA GLY A 104 -14.25 2.07 -3.09
C GLY A 104 -14.22 1.05 -4.23
N LEU A 105 -13.42 0.00 -4.08
CA LEU A 105 -13.36 -1.16 -4.99
C LEU A 105 -14.21 -2.34 -4.49
N GLY A 106 -14.91 -2.19 -3.36
CA GLY A 106 -15.66 -3.27 -2.72
C GLY A 106 -14.79 -4.28 -1.95
N LEU A 107 -13.55 -3.90 -1.60
CA LEU A 107 -12.60 -4.72 -0.87
C LEU A 107 -12.25 -4.10 0.49
N THR A 108 -11.84 -4.93 1.44
CA THR A 108 -11.07 -4.45 2.59
C THR A 108 -9.60 -4.21 2.18
N TYR A 109 -8.84 -3.41 2.93
CA TYR A 109 -7.41 -3.24 2.71
C TYR A 109 -6.67 -4.57 2.83
N ARG A 110 -7.03 -5.43 3.80
CA ARG A 110 -6.47 -6.79 3.88
C ARG A 110 -6.72 -7.60 2.61
N GLN A 111 -7.94 -7.59 2.08
CA GLN A 111 -8.27 -8.31 0.85
C GLN A 111 -7.46 -7.76 -0.33
N TRP A 112 -7.43 -6.45 -0.48
CA TRP A 112 -6.69 -5.78 -1.55
C TRP A 112 -5.19 -6.12 -1.52
N LEU A 113 -4.53 -6.02 -0.36
CA LEU A 113 -3.12 -6.38 -0.20
C LEU A 113 -2.86 -7.88 -0.48
N THR A 114 -3.75 -8.75 0.00
CA THR A 114 -3.64 -10.21 -0.24
C THR A 114 -3.79 -10.54 -1.72
N GLU A 115 -4.69 -9.86 -2.44
CA GLU A 115 -4.86 -10.02 -3.88
C GLU A 115 -3.64 -9.52 -4.66
N ILE A 116 -3.06 -8.37 -4.27
CA ILE A 116 -1.80 -7.90 -4.86
C ILE A 116 -0.70 -8.95 -4.66
N LEU A 117 -0.54 -9.47 -3.44
CA LEU A 117 0.48 -10.47 -3.14
C LEU A 117 0.30 -11.73 -4.01
N THR A 118 -0.94 -12.18 -4.17
CA THR A 118 -1.27 -13.31 -5.05
C THR A 118 -0.84 -13.05 -6.49
N ILE A 119 -1.12 -11.86 -7.03
CA ILE A 119 -0.73 -11.49 -8.40
C ILE A 119 0.79 -11.41 -8.53
N LEU A 120 1.50 -10.90 -7.53
CA LEU A 120 2.96 -10.82 -7.54
C LEU A 120 3.64 -12.19 -7.55
N GLN A 121 3.06 -13.17 -6.84
CA GLN A 121 3.59 -14.54 -6.69
C GLN A 121 3.29 -15.48 -7.87
N ASP A 122 2.25 -15.21 -8.66
CA ASP A 122 1.87 -15.99 -9.86
C ASP A 122 2.94 -15.97 -10.98
#